data_AF-A0A7C2SV24-F1
#
_entry.id   AF-A0A7C2SV24-F1
#
_cell.length_a   1.000
_cell.length_b   1.000
_cell.length_c   1.000
_cell.angle_alpha   90.00
_cell.angle_beta   90.00
_cell.angle_gamma   90.00
#
_symmetry.space_group_name_H-M   'P 1'
#
loop_
_entity.id
_entity.type
_entity.pdbx_description
1 polymer ?
#
loop_
_entity_poly.entity_id
_entity_poly.type
_entity_poly.pdbx_seq_one_letter_code
_entity_poly.pdbx_strand_id
1 'polypeptide(L)'
;EALHLARRLDEMNRERQDIERKILTEILEMIESDRSIAEGNCFVLASKKWHPGVIGIVASRLVERYYRPALLISLKDGVGKGSGRSIAEFNLYENLESKCASLFTAFGGHRYAVGLSIMEEHIDDLARLFSDAVRESVGDVHPVRPIQVDAECSLADIDYPLLSQLEMLAPHGAMNPEPVLRANNVSVTSHTVAGGSHLRLSVSENGTDRECIWFNSARYFGSLEGSRMDILFTPQVNRWRGGSTIQLKIRDAVPAGSSKNEH
;
A
#
# COMPACT_ATOMS: atom_id res chain seq x y z
N GLU A 1 20.11 -16.28 29.11
CA GLU A 1 18.72 -16.63 28.73
C GLU A 1 18.10 -15.63 27.74
N ALA A 2 18.09 -14.32 28.02
CA ALA A 2 17.56 -13.30 27.11
C ALA A 2 18.16 -13.35 25.68
N LEU A 3 19.47 -13.56 25.55
CA LEU A 3 20.13 -13.66 24.24
C LEU A 3 19.67 -14.89 23.42
N HIS A 4 19.36 -16.01 24.09
CA HIS A 4 18.89 -17.22 23.43
C HIS A 4 17.45 -17.05 22.93
N LEU A 5 16.57 -16.47 23.76
CA LEU A 5 15.20 -16.12 23.37
C LEU A 5 15.17 -15.09 22.23
N ALA A 6 16.06 -14.08 22.26
CA ALA A 6 16.18 -13.09 21.21
C ALA A 6 16.59 -13.72 19.86
N ARG A 7 17.56 -14.64 19.85
CA ARG A 7 17.96 -15.36 18.62
C ARG A 7 16.81 -16.21 18.07
N ARG A 8 16.11 -16.94 18.93
CA ARG A 8 14.96 -17.76 18.53
C ARG A 8 13.82 -16.91 17.96
N LEU A 9 13.56 -15.74 18.54
CA LEU A 9 12.59 -14.78 18.00
C LEU A 9 13.02 -14.23 16.64
N ASP A 10 14.30 -13.93 16.44
CA ASP A 10 14.82 -13.45 15.16
C ASP A 10 14.69 -14.52 14.06
N GLU A 11 15.01 -15.78 14.38
CA GLU A 11 14.81 -16.92 13.48
C GLU A 11 13.34 -17.06 13.06
N MET A 12 12.41 -17.08 14.03
CA MET A 12 10.97 -17.15 13.74
C MET A 12 10.47 -15.96 12.92
N ASN A 13 11.01 -14.75 13.18
CA ASN A 13 10.64 -13.55 12.43
C ASN A 13 11.12 -13.62 10.97
N ARG A 14 12.34 -14.11 10.73
CA ARG A 14 12.86 -14.34 9.37
C ARG A 14 12.04 -15.37 8.63
N GLU A 15 11.73 -16.50 9.26
CA GLU A 15 10.89 -17.54 8.66
C GLU A 15 9.50 -17.00 8.29
N ARG A 16 8.87 -16.22 9.18
CA ARG A 16 7.59 -15.55 8.88
C ARG A 16 7.70 -14.63 7.67
N GLN A 17 8.74 -13.79 7.62
CA GLN A 17 8.97 -12.88 6.49
C GLN A 17 9.20 -13.63 5.17
N ASP A 18 9.84 -14.80 5.21
CA ASP A 18 10.08 -15.62 4.03
C ASP A 18 8.77 -16.23 3.49
N ILE A 19 7.93 -16.75 4.38
CA ILE A 19 6.59 -17.26 4.04
C ILE A 19 5.73 -16.12 3.48
N GLU A 20 5.75 -14.96 4.13
CA GLU A 20 5.03 -13.76 3.70
C GLU A 20 5.42 -13.33 2.28
N ARG A 21 6.72 -13.30 1.96
CA ARG A 21 7.20 -12.98 0.60
C ARG A 21 6.70 -13.99 -0.43
N LYS A 22 6.76 -15.29 -0.13
CA LYS A 22 6.30 -16.34 -1.04
C LYS A 22 4.81 -16.22 -1.36
N ILE A 23 3.98 -16.05 -0.34
CA ILE A 23 2.52 -15.88 -0.51
C ILE A 23 2.23 -14.61 -1.31
N LEU A 24 2.89 -13.49 -1.00
CA LEU A 24 2.69 -12.25 -1.74
C LEU A 24 3.08 -12.39 -3.21
N THR A 25 4.22 -13.03 -3.52
CA THR A 25 4.63 -13.29 -4.90
C THR A 25 3.60 -14.13 -5.65
N GLU A 26 3.12 -15.23 -5.07
CA GLU A 26 2.08 -16.08 -5.67
C GLU A 26 0.80 -15.27 -5.98
N ILE A 27 0.36 -14.41 -5.04
CA ILE A 27 -0.82 -13.56 -5.26
C ILE A 27 -0.59 -12.52 -6.35
N LEU A 28 0.60 -11.91 -6.42
CA LEU A 28 0.91 -10.94 -7.48
C LEU A 28 0.90 -11.62 -8.86
N GLU A 29 1.42 -12.85 -8.97
CA GLU A 29 1.33 -13.65 -10.20
C GLU A 29 -0.12 -13.97 -10.58
N MET A 30 -0.98 -14.28 -9.59
CA MET A 30 -2.43 -14.47 -9.83
C MET A 30 -3.09 -13.19 -10.36
N ILE A 31 -2.77 -12.03 -9.77
CA ILE A 31 -3.30 -10.73 -10.21
C ILE A 31 -2.82 -10.41 -11.64
N GLU A 32 -1.55 -10.69 -11.96
CA GLU A 32 -1.01 -10.42 -13.29
C GLU A 32 -1.56 -11.35 -14.37
N SER A 33 -1.93 -12.59 -14.00
CA SER A 33 -2.42 -13.61 -14.94
C SER A 33 -3.94 -13.66 -15.10
N ASP A 34 -4.71 -13.15 -14.13
CA ASP A 34 -6.17 -13.18 -14.14
C ASP A 34 -6.77 -11.77 -14.06
N ARG A 35 -7.34 -11.34 -15.18
CA ARG A 35 -7.98 -10.03 -15.33
C ARG A 35 -9.16 -9.85 -14.35
N SER A 36 -9.89 -10.91 -14.02
CA SER A 36 -11.03 -10.83 -13.09
C SER A 36 -10.57 -10.46 -11.67
N ILE A 37 -9.39 -10.92 -11.27
CA ILE A 37 -8.76 -10.55 -10.00
C ILE A 37 -8.18 -9.13 -10.09
N ALA A 38 -7.50 -8.80 -11.20
CA ALA A 38 -6.88 -7.50 -11.41
C ALA A 38 -7.89 -6.33 -11.38
N GLU A 39 -9.05 -6.53 -12.00
CA GLU A 39 -10.14 -5.55 -12.12
C GLU A 39 -11.24 -5.74 -11.06
N GLY A 40 -11.10 -6.72 -10.17
CA GLY A 40 -12.04 -6.96 -9.07
C GLY A 40 -12.01 -5.83 -8.02
N ASN A 41 -13.14 -5.57 -7.37
CA ASN A 41 -13.26 -4.54 -6.32
C ASN A 41 -12.74 -4.99 -4.94
N CYS A 42 -12.51 -6.29 -4.76
CA CYS A 42 -11.96 -6.88 -3.56
C CYS A 42 -11.15 -8.13 -3.89
N PHE A 43 -10.32 -8.59 -2.95
CA PHE A 43 -9.63 -9.88 -3.05
C PHE A 43 -10.32 -10.91 -2.17
N VAL A 44 -10.70 -12.04 -2.75
CA VAL A 44 -11.05 -13.26 -2.00
C VAL A 44 -10.26 -14.40 -2.60
N LEU A 45 -9.15 -14.76 -1.95
CA LEU A 45 -8.21 -15.73 -2.48
C LEU A 45 -7.98 -16.84 -1.46
N ALA A 46 -7.79 -18.07 -1.95
CA ALA A 46 -7.59 -19.24 -1.12
C ALA A 46 -6.48 -20.14 -1.66
N SER A 47 -5.71 -20.77 -0.76
CA SER A 47 -4.71 -21.76 -1.16
C SER A 47 -4.43 -22.76 -0.06
N LYS A 48 -4.14 -24.00 -0.47
CA LYS A 48 -3.69 -25.10 0.40
C LYS A 48 -2.24 -24.94 0.86
N LYS A 49 -1.48 -24.03 0.24
CA LYS A 49 -0.06 -23.78 0.55
C LYS A 49 0.15 -22.67 1.59
N TRP A 50 -0.88 -21.87 1.88
CA TRP A 50 -0.73 -20.68 2.71
C TRP A 50 -0.75 -21.00 4.20
N HIS A 51 0.09 -20.32 4.97
CA HIS A 51 0.14 -20.47 6.42
C HIS A 51 -0.89 -19.56 7.11
N PRO A 52 -1.80 -20.08 7.95
CA PRO A 52 -2.89 -19.29 8.55
C PRO A 52 -2.41 -18.17 9.47
N GLY A 53 -1.23 -18.32 10.09
CA GLY A 53 -0.60 -17.27 10.89
C GLY A 53 0.03 -16.11 10.10
N VAL A 54 0.10 -16.21 8.76
CA VAL A 54 0.81 -15.22 7.91
C VAL A 54 -0.14 -14.48 6.97
N ILE A 55 -1.22 -15.13 6.52
CA ILE A 55 -2.22 -14.56 5.59
C ILE A 55 -2.78 -13.20 6.04
N GLY A 56 -2.91 -12.93 7.35
CA GLY A 56 -3.38 -11.64 7.84
C GLY A 56 -2.43 -10.47 7.55
N ILE A 57 -1.12 -10.73 7.52
CA ILE A 57 -0.09 -9.72 7.20
C ILE A 57 -0.09 -9.46 5.69
N VAL A 58 -0.21 -10.52 4.90
CA VAL A 58 -0.28 -10.42 3.43
C VAL A 58 -1.56 -9.68 3.01
N ALA A 59 -2.69 -9.95 3.65
CA ALA A 59 -3.95 -9.23 3.41
C ALA A 59 -3.79 -7.73 3.67
N SER A 60 -3.10 -7.34 4.76
CA SER A 60 -2.79 -5.93 5.02
C SER A 60 -1.95 -5.31 3.90
N ARG A 61 -0.92 -6.01 3.40
CA ARG A 61 -0.10 -5.52 2.28
C ARG A 61 -0.90 -5.37 0.99
N LEU A 62 -1.87 -6.25 0.72
CA LEU A 62 -2.74 -6.12 -0.44
C LEU A 62 -3.65 -4.90 -0.32
N VAL A 63 -4.26 -4.68 0.84
CA VAL A 63 -5.05 -3.48 1.11
C VAL A 63 -4.19 -2.23 0.96
N GLU A 64 -2.96 -2.21 1.50
CA GLU A 64 -2.05 -1.07 1.35
C GLU A 64 -1.66 -0.81 -0.11
N ARG A 65 -1.44 -1.87 -0.90
CA ARG A 65 -0.94 -1.76 -2.28
C ARG A 65 -2.03 -1.43 -3.29
N TYR A 66 -3.22 -1.99 -3.12
CA TYR A 66 -4.32 -1.94 -4.09
C TYR A 66 -5.52 -1.15 -3.60
N TYR A 67 -5.52 -0.75 -2.32
CA TYR A 67 -6.61 -0.04 -1.65
C TYR A 67 -7.97 -0.72 -1.84
N ARG A 68 -7.98 -2.05 -1.73
CA ARG A 68 -9.17 -2.90 -1.87
C ARG A 68 -9.29 -3.82 -0.67
N PRO A 69 -10.49 -4.04 -0.10
CA PRO A 69 -10.69 -5.05 0.93
C PRO A 69 -10.19 -6.42 0.48
N ALA A 70 -9.57 -7.17 1.40
CA ALA A 70 -8.93 -8.45 1.10
C ALA A 70 -9.29 -9.51 2.14
N LEU A 71 -9.71 -10.68 1.68
CA LEU A 71 -9.89 -11.92 2.43
C LEU A 71 -8.92 -12.97 1.86
N LEU A 72 -7.97 -13.42 2.68
CA LEU A 72 -7.08 -14.51 2.32
C LEU A 72 -7.42 -15.74 3.16
N ILE A 73 -7.44 -16.92 2.54
CA ILE A 73 -7.91 -18.17 3.15
C ILE A 73 -6.84 -19.26 3.01
N SER A 74 -6.40 -19.81 4.13
CA SER A 74 -5.57 -21.01 4.19
C SER A 74 -6.47 -22.24 4.23
N LEU A 75 -6.35 -23.14 3.26
CA LEU A 75 -7.17 -24.34 3.13
C LEU A 75 -6.46 -25.57 3.71
N LYS A 76 -7.15 -26.33 4.55
CA LYS A 76 -6.70 -27.63 5.06
C LYS A 76 -7.89 -28.56 5.29
N ASP A 77 -7.84 -29.76 4.72
CA ASP A 77 -8.83 -30.83 4.91
C ASP A 77 -10.29 -30.38 4.66
N GLY A 78 -10.52 -29.59 3.60
CA GLY A 78 -11.85 -29.05 3.25
C GLY A 78 -12.31 -27.86 4.09
N VAL A 79 -11.50 -27.41 5.07
CA VAL A 79 -11.80 -26.27 5.94
C VAL A 79 -10.82 -25.13 5.67
N GLY A 80 -11.35 -23.93 5.47
CA GLY A 80 -10.60 -22.69 5.34
C GLY A 80 -10.47 -21.94 6.66
N LYS A 81 -9.26 -21.48 6.98
CA LYS A 81 -9.00 -20.45 8.00
C LYS A 81 -8.67 -19.14 7.28
N GLY A 82 -9.53 -18.15 7.45
CA GLY A 82 -9.44 -16.87 6.73
C GLY A 82 -9.03 -15.70 7.63
N SER A 83 -8.34 -14.73 7.03
CA SER A 83 -8.12 -13.42 7.62
C SER A 83 -8.49 -12.32 6.63
N GLY A 84 -9.26 -11.35 7.12
CA GLY A 84 -9.73 -10.21 6.33
C GLY A 84 -9.13 -8.89 6.78
N ARG A 85 -8.90 -7.98 5.84
CA ARG A 85 -8.48 -6.59 6.06
C ARG A 85 -9.27 -5.65 5.14
N SER A 86 -9.45 -4.41 5.57
CA SER A 86 -10.29 -3.43 4.85
C SER A 86 -9.69 -2.03 4.80
N ILE A 87 -10.22 -1.23 3.89
CA ILE A 87 -10.02 0.21 3.75
C ILE A 87 -10.90 0.99 4.74
N ALA A 88 -10.70 2.31 4.81
CA ALA A 88 -11.37 3.17 5.80
C ALA A 88 -12.88 3.24 5.58
N GLU A 89 -13.28 3.24 4.31
CA GLU A 89 -14.64 3.46 3.81
C GLU A 89 -15.53 2.22 3.99
N PHE A 90 -14.92 1.04 4.17
CA PHE A 90 -15.65 -0.22 4.19
C PHE A 90 -15.58 -0.89 5.57
N ASN A 91 -16.73 -1.01 6.24
CA ASN A 91 -16.84 -1.76 7.51
C ASN A 91 -16.87 -3.26 7.22
N LEU A 92 -15.71 -3.92 7.38
CA LEU A 92 -15.55 -5.33 7.04
C LEU A 92 -16.42 -6.26 7.88
N TYR A 93 -16.46 -6.00 9.19
CA TYR A 93 -17.18 -6.85 10.13
C TYR A 93 -18.69 -6.81 9.87
N GLU A 94 -19.29 -5.61 9.86
CA GLU A 94 -20.74 -5.45 9.69
C GLU A 94 -21.22 -5.96 8.32
N ASN A 95 -20.46 -5.73 7.26
CA ASN A 95 -20.83 -6.22 5.93
C ASN A 95 -20.76 -7.75 5.84
N LEU A 96 -19.71 -8.37 6.38
CA LEU A 96 -19.60 -9.83 6.39
C LEU A 96 -20.61 -10.48 7.34
N GLU A 97 -20.88 -9.87 8.49
CA GLU A 97 -21.90 -10.34 9.43
C GLU A 97 -23.30 -10.29 8.80
N SER A 98 -23.66 -9.19 8.15
CA SER A 98 -25.00 -9.01 7.57
C SER A 98 -25.23 -9.81 6.28
N LYS A 99 -24.20 -9.99 5.44
CA LYS A 99 -24.35 -10.58 4.10
C LYS A 99 -23.84 -12.02 3.99
N CYS A 100 -22.88 -12.43 4.82
CA CYS A 100 -22.13 -13.67 4.63
C CYS A 100 -22.12 -14.60 5.86
N ALA A 101 -22.71 -14.22 7.00
CA ALA A 101 -22.58 -14.95 8.26
C ALA A 101 -22.97 -16.44 8.17
N SER A 102 -23.96 -16.79 7.34
CA SER A 102 -24.41 -18.17 7.14
C SER A 102 -23.36 -19.07 6.50
N LEU A 103 -22.35 -18.51 5.83
CA LEU A 103 -21.26 -19.27 5.20
C LEU A 103 -20.17 -19.67 6.21
N PHE A 104 -20.13 -19.04 7.39
CA PHE A 104 -19.03 -19.19 8.32
C PHE A 104 -19.32 -20.22 9.41
N THR A 105 -18.35 -21.09 9.67
CA THR A 105 -18.35 -21.99 10.85
C THR A 105 -17.81 -21.30 12.09
N ALA A 106 -17.02 -20.24 11.91
CA ALA A 106 -16.62 -19.30 12.97
C ALA A 106 -16.34 -17.94 12.35
N PHE A 107 -16.72 -16.85 13.00
CA PHE A 107 -16.52 -15.50 12.51
C PHE A 107 -16.37 -14.53 13.69
N GLY A 108 -15.49 -13.54 13.55
CA GLY A 108 -15.28 -12.51 14.55
C GLY A 108 -14.30 -11.45 14.08
N GLY A 109 -14.27 -10.31 14.77
CA GLY A 109 -13.33 -9.23 14.49
C GLY A 109 -13.93 -7.85 14.74
N HIS A 110 -13.42 -6.88 14.00
CA HIS A 110 -13.79 -5.48 14.09
C HIS A 110 -13.81 -4.84 12.69
N ARG A 111 -14.17 -3.55 12.63
CA ARG A 111 -14.34 -2.77 11.41
C ARG A 111 -13.28 -3.00 10.32
N TYR A 112 -11.99 -3.10 10.69
CA TYR A 112 -10.88 -3.21 9.73
C TYR A 112 -10.27 -4.59 9.60
N ALA A 113 -10.63 -5.54 10.47
CA ALA A 113 -9.97 -6.84 10.52
C ALA A 113 -10.92 -7.91 11.04
N VAL A 114 -11.01 -9.02 10.30
CA VAL A 114 -11.80 -10.19 10.70
C VAL A 114 -10.96 -11.47 10.65
N GLY A 115 -11.36 -12.44 11.46
CA GLY A 115 -10.96 -13.84 11.35
C GLY A 115 -12.20 -14.69 11.08
N LEU A 116 -12.07 -15.66 10.18
CA LEU A 116 -13.18 -16.53 9.81
C LEU A 116 -12.74 -17.99 9.63
N SER A 117 -13.70 -18.90 9.74
CA SER A 117 -13.61 -20.28 9.31
C SER A 117 -14.76 -20.58 8.37
N ILE A 118 -14.49 -21.27 7.26
CA ILE A 118 -15.43 -21.50 6.18
C ILE A 118 -15.17 -22.88 5.57
N MET A 119 -16.20 -23.54 5.01
CA MET A 119 -15.99 -24.76 4.21
C MET A 119 -15.48 -24.40 2.81
N GLU A 120 -14.57 -25.20 2.25
CA GLU A 120 -13.96 -24.94 0.93
C GLU A 120 -15.01 -24.71 -0.18
N GLU A 121 -16.15 -25.42 -0.09
CA GLU A 121 -17.28 -25.31 -1.04
C GLU A 121 -18.02 -23.96 -1.01
N HIS A 122 -17.90 -23.16 0.06
CA HIS A 122 -18.58 -21.87 0.20
C HIS A 122 -17.71 -20.68 -0.21
N ILE A 123 -16.48 -20.91 -0.64
CA ILE A 123 -15.53 -19.82 -0.95
C ILE A 123 -15.99 -19.01 -2.17
N ASP A 124 -16.53 -19.66 -3.19
CA ASP A 124 -17.03 -18.96 -4.39
C ASP A 124 -18.27 -18.12 -4.07
N ASP A 125 -19.15 -18.63 -3.21
CA ASP A 125 -20.31 -17.88 -2.72
C ASP A 125 -19.88 -16.66 -1.90
N LEU A 126 -18.88 -16.84 -1.02
CA LEU A 126 -18.28 -15.75 -0.27
C LEU A 126 -17.68 -14.69 -1.19
N ALA A 127 -16.94 -15.10 -2.22
CA ALA A 127 -16.33 -14.17 -3.17
C ALA A 127 -17.37 -13.28 -3.86
N ARG A 128 -18.47 -13.87 -4.31
CA ARG A 128 -19.58 -13.13 -4.94
C ARG A 128 -20.26 -12.18 -3.96
N LEU A 129 -20.74 -12.70 -2.81
CA LEU A 129 -21.47 -11.91 -1.82
C LEU A 129 -20.62 -10.78 -1.24
N PHE A 130 -19.32 -11.03 -1.04
CA PHE A 130 -18.40 -10.02 -0.55
C PHE A 130 -18.15 -8.92 -1.58
N SER A 131 -17.94 -9.30 -2.86
CA SER A 131 -17.79 -8.34 -3.95
C SER A 131 -19.03 -7.44 -4.07
N ASP A 132 -20.23 -8.01 -3.96
CA ASP A 132 -21.48 -7.24 -3.99
C ASP A 132 -21.59 -6.30 -2.78
N ALA A 133 -21.27 -6.76 -1.57
CA ALA A 133 -21.27 -5.92 -0.37
C ALA A 133 -20.30 -4.73 -0.48
N VAL A 134 -19.11 -4.97 -1.05
CA VAL A 134 -18.13 -3.91 -1.33
C VAL A 134 -18.70 -2.92 -2.34
N ARG A 135 -19.25 -3.41 -3.46
CA ARG A 135 -19.86 -2.56 -4.49
C ARG A 135 -21.00 -1.70 -3.94
N GLU A 136 -21.90 -2.27 -3.14
CA GLU A 136 -23.01 -1.55 -2.50
C GLU A 136 -22.51 -0.45 -1.55
N SER A 137 -21.40 -0.69 -0.85
CA SER A 137 -20.89 0.22 0.18
C SER A 137 -19.99 1.33 -0.37
N VAL A 138 -19.10 1.04 -1.32
CA VAL A 138 -18.09 1.98 -1.82
C VAL A 138 -18.24 2.33 -3.31
N GLY A 139 -19.18 1.71 -4.02
CA GLY A 139 -19.40 1.91 -5.46
C GLY A 139 -18.50 1.07 -6.37
N ASP A 140 -18.61 1.31 -7.68
CA ASP A 140 -17.87 0.59 -8.74
C ASP A 140 -16.51 1.20 -9.08
N VAL A 141 -16.19 2.38 -8.53
CA VAL A 141 -14.86 2.99 -8.73
C VAL A 141 -13.91 2.30 -7.77
N HIS A 142 -12.79 1.77 -8.28
CA HIS A 142 -11.70 1.32 -7.41
C HIS A 142 -11.34 2.47 -6.48
N PRO A 143 -11.55 2.35 -5.17
CA PRO A 143 -11.15 3.42 -4.28
C PRO A 143 -9.64 3.52 -4.42
N VAL A 144 -9.19 4.71 -4.81
CA VAL A 144 -7.77 5.06 -4.78
C VAL A 144 -7.51 5.57 -3.38
N ARG A 145 -6.34 5.25 -2.82
CA ARG A 145 -6.01 5.68 -1.47
C ARG A 145 -5.96 7.21 -1.46
N PRO A 146 -6.84 7.91 -0.74
CA PRO A 146 -6.77 9.36 -0.67
C PRO A 146 -5.45 9.74 0.00
N ILE A 147 -4.65 10.55 -0.69
CA ILE A 147 -3.46 11.16 -0.11
C ILE A 147 -3.88 12.53 0.38
N GLN A 148 -3.94 12.70 1.69
CA GLN A 148 -4.14 14.03 2.27
C GLN A 148 -2.92 14.89 1.99
N VAL A 149 -3.12 16.01 1.32
CA VAL A 149 -2.08 17.02 1.06
C VAL A 149 -2.19 18.07 2.15
N ASP A 150 -1.10 18.30 2.88
CA ASP A 150 -1.06 19.23 4.01
C ASP A 150 -0.85 20.67 3.55
N ALA A 151 -0.02 20.89 2.52
CA ALA A 151 0.20 22.21 1.92
C ALA A 151 0.72 22.12 0.48
N GLU A 152 0.44 23.16 -0.30
CA GLU A 152 1.12 23.42 -1.57
C GLU A 152 2.31 24.38 -1.33
N CYS A 153 3.44 24.12 -1.97
CA CYS A 153 4.66 24.91 -1.80
C CYS A 153 5.52 24.92 -3.08
N SER A 154 6.40 25.90 -3.21
CA SER A 154 7.45 25.89 -4.23
C SER A 154 8.65 25.06 -3.79
N LEU A 155 9.48 24.62 -4.74
CA LEU A 155 10.73 23.93 -4.43
C LEU A 155 11.74 24.82 -3.69
N ALA A 156 11.60 26.14 -3.81
CA ALA A 156 12.44 27.12 -3.13
C ALA A 156 12.13 27.19 -1.62
N ASP A 157 10.87 26.92 -1.22
CA ASP A 157 10.45 26.92 0.19
C ASP A 157 11.02 25.71 0.96
N ILE A 158 11.48 24.68 0.26
CA ILE A 158 12.00 23.45 0.88
C ILE A 158 13.45 23.60 1.32
N ASP A 159 13.68 24.18 2.49
CA ASP A 159 15.02 24.39 3.05
C ASP A 159 15.25 23.64 4.38
N TYR A 160 16.48 23.67 4.88
CA TYR A 160 16.83 22.98 6.14
C TYR A 160 16.05 23.51 7.36
N PRO A 161 15.79 24.82 7.51
CA PRO A 161 14.85 25.33 8.50
C PRO A 161 13.47 24.68 8.44
N LEU A 162 12.83 24.61 7.27
CA LEU A 162 11.53 23.95 7.11
C LEU A 162 11.63 22.48 7.53
N LEU A 163 12.64 21.74 7.06
CA LEU A 163 12.81 20.33 7.42
C LEU A 163 12.98 20.16 8.93
N SER A 164 13.70 21.07 9.59
CA SER A 164 13.88 21.04 11.05
C SER A 164 12.56 21.28 11.80
N GLN A 165 11.69 22.16 11.28
CA GLN A 165 10.34 22.38 11.82
C GLN A 165 9.44 21.15 11.62
N LEU A 166 9.51 20.51 10.45
CA LEU A 166 8.75 19.28 10.17
C LEU A 166 9.21 18.12 11.06
N GLU A 167 10.51 18.00 11.35
CA GLU A 167 11.04 16.99 12.28
C GLU A 167 10.46 17.14 13.70
N MET A 168 10.06 18.35 14.12
CA MET A 168 9.40 18.56 15.42
C MET A 168 8.00 17.94 15.51
N LEU A 169 7.41 17.55 14.38
CA LEU A 169 6.11 16.86 14.34
C LEU A 169 6.23 15.35 14.61
N ALA A 170 7.44 14.82 14.71
CA ALA A 170 7.68 13.44 15.08
C ALA A 170 7.25 13.16 16.55
N PRO A 171 6.90 11.91 16.91
CA PRO A 171 7.02 10.69 16.12
C PRO A 171 5.88 10.51 15.11
N HIS A 172 6.24 10.07 13.90
CA HIS A 172 5.26 9.73 12.88
C HIS A 172 4.73 8.30 13.04
N GLY A 173 3.49 8.07 12.61
CA GLY A 173 2.81 6.78 12.67
C GLY A 173 1.43 6.83 12.04
N ALA A 174 0.64 5.77 12.22
CA ALA A 174 -0.70 5.67 11.60
C ALA A 174 -1.66 6.82 11.97
N MET A 175 -1.53 7.37 13.18
CA MET A 175 -2.34 8.49 13.68
C MET A 175 -1.64 9.86 13.54
N ASN A 176 -0.41 9.89 13.03
CA ASN A 176 0.37 11.10 12.79
C ASN A 176 1.29 10.86 11.58
N PRO A 177 0.74 10.79 10.36
CA PRO A 177 1.54 10.51 9.18
C PRO A 177 2.63 11.56 8.96
N GLU A 178 3.66 11.22 8.21
CA GLU A 178 4.61 12.22 7.73
C GLU A 178 3.88 13.26 6.87
N PRO A 179 4.19 14.57 6.99
CA PRO A 179 3.61 15.60 6.15
C PRO A 179 3.79 15.32 4.65
N VAL A 180 2.73 15.54 3.89
CA VAL A 180 2.73 15.44 2.43
C VAL A 180 2.49 16.82 1.84
N LEU A 181 3.50 17.33 1.15
CA LEU A 181 3.47 18.59 0.43
C LEU A 181 3.23 18.36 -1.05
N ARG A 182 2.72 19.38 -1.74
CA ARG A 182 2.51 19.39 -3.19
C ARG A 182 3.30 20.52 -3.85
N ALA A 183 3.99 20.18 -4.94
CA ALA A 183 4.55 21.16 -5.85
C ALA A 183 3.96 20.92 -7.24
N ASN A 184 3.55 21.99 -7.91
CA ASN A 184 2.85 21.92 -9.18
C ASN A 184 3.80 22.26 -10.33
N ASN A 185 3.57 21.64 -11.48
CA ASN A 185 4.24 22.01 -12.73
C ASN A 185 5.79 22.00 -12.67
N VAL A 186 6.37 21.06 -11.91
CA VAL A 186 7.82 20.88 -11.82
C VAL A 186 8.33 20.18 -13.07
N SER A 187 9.49 20.58 -13.58
CA SER A 187 10.10 19.97 -14.78
C SER A 187 11.01 18.82 -14.36
N VAL A 188 10.84 17.64 -14.96
CA VAL A 188 11.79 16.53 -14.76
C VAL A 188 13.04 16.80 -15.61
N THR A 189 14.18 17.04 -14.96
CA THR A 189 15.45 17.35 -15.64
C THR A 189 16.34 16.12 -15.82
N SER A 190 16.22 15.12 -14.95
CA SER A 190 16.87 13.83 -15.11
C SER A 190 16.09 12.72 -14.38
N HIS A 191 16.23 11.48 -14.85
CA HIS A 191 15.63 10.31 -14.21
C HIS A 191 16.47 9.06 -14.46
N THR A 192 16.63 8.23 -13.44
CA THR A 192 17.40 6.97 -13.50
C THR A 192 16.73 5.89 -12.65
N VAL A 193 16.82 4.63 -13.08
CA VAL A 193 16.38 3.51 -12.27
C VAL A 193 17.40 3.26 -11.15
N ALA A 194 16.92 3.23 -9.90
CA ALA A 194 17.71 2.95 -8.72
C ALA A 194 17.28 1.61 -8.11
N GLY A 195 18.23 0.71 -7.85
CA GLY A 195 17.97 -0.56 -7.17
C GLY A 195 17.02 -1.51 -7.93
N GLY A 196 16.82 -1.31 -9.23
CA GLY A 196 15.98 -2.14 -10.10
C GLY A 196 14.48 -1.87 -10.04
N SER A 197 13.97 -1.21 -9.00
CA SER A 197 12.52 -1.01 -8.79
C SER A 197 12.12 0.44 -8.48
N HIS A 198 13.06 1.35 -8.27
CA HIS A 198 12.78 2.75 -7.89
C HIS A 198 13.24 3.72 -8.97
N LEU A 199 12.72 4.94 -8.95
CA LEU A 199 13.23 6.04 -9.76
C LEU A 199 13.90 7.09 -8.88
N ARG A 200 15.13 7.45 -9.22
CA ARG A 200 15.77 8.67 -8.75
C ARG A 200 15.57 9.74 -9.82
N LEU A 201 14.98 10.87 -9.43
CA LEU A 201 14.69 11.98 -10.34
C LEU A 201 15.45 13.24 -9.88
N SER A 202 15.70 14.13 -10.82
CA SER A 202 15.94 15.55 -10.55
C SER A 202 14.75 16.34 -11.10
N VAL A 203 14.16 17.17 -10.27
CA VAL A 203 13.07 18.08 -10.67
C VAL A 203 13.50 19.52 -10.49
N SER A 204 13.00 20.40 -11.35
CA SER A 204 13.32 21.82 -11.37
C SER A 204 12.07 22.70 -11.42
N GLU A 205 12.06 23.74 -10.61
CA GLU A 205 11.04 24.80 -10.62
C GLU A 205 11.73 26.14 -10.48
N ASN A 206 11.55 27.03 -11.47
CA ASN A 206 12.10 28.40 -11.46
C ASN A 206 13.60 28.47 -11.14
N GLY A 207 14.39 27.49 -11.59
CA GLY A 207 15.83 27.41 -11.36
C GLY A 207 16.25 26.80 -10.02
N THR A 208 15.30 26.36 -9.19
CA THR A 208 15.58 25.55 -8.00
C THR A 208 15.46 24.07 -8.34
N ASP A 209 16.56 23.34 -8.14
CA ASP A 209 16.62 21.90 -8.38
C ASP A 209 16.51 21.09 -7.09
N ARG A 210 15.79 19.98 -7.14
CA ARG A 210 15.66 19.02 -6.03
C ARG A 210 15.87 17.59 -6.49
N GLU A 211 16.63 16.83 -5.71
CA GLU A 211 16.71 15.38 -5.87
C GLU A 211 15.45 14.73 -5.32
N CYS A 212 14.94 13.73 -6.03
CA CYS A 212 13.78 12.97 -5.62
C CYS A 212 14.08 11.47 -5.63
N ILE A 213 13.40 10.74 -4.74
CA ILE A 213 13.29 9.28 -4.79
C ILE A 213 11.81 8.92 -4.86
N TRP A 214 11.46 8.09 -5.84
CA TRP A 214 10.13 7.53 -5.99
C TRP A 214 10.24 6.01 -5.92
N PHE A 215 9.70 5.43 -4.85
CA PHE A 215 9.77 3.99 -4.62
C PHE A 215 8.78 3.22 -5.50
N ASN A 216 9.17 2.03 -5.94
CA ASN A 216 8.38 1.11 -6.77
C ASN A 216 7.81 1.72 -8.07
N SER A 217 8.50 2.71 -8.63
CA SER A 217 8.02 3.53 -9.75
C SER A 217 8.78 3.30 -11.06
N ALA A 218 9.67 2.31 -11.14
CA ALA A 218 10.47 2.03 -12.35
C ALA A 218 9.63 1.86 -13.63
N ARG A 219 8.36 1.42 -13.51
CA ARG A 219 7.41 1.32 -14.63
C ARG A 219 7.14 2.65 -15.36
N TYR A 220 7.32 3.79 -14.69
CA TYR A 220 7.13 5.12 -15.28
C TYR A 220 8.37 5.65 -15.99
N PHE A 221 9.51 4.93 -15.97
CA PHE A 221 10.78 5.43 -16.51
C PHE A 221 10.64 6.03 -17.92
N GLY A 222 9.98 5.31 -18.84
CA GLY A 222 9.84 5.74 -20.24
C GLY A 222 8.91 6.93 -20.48
N SER A 223 8.13 7.38 -19.49
CA SER A 223 7.13 8.45 -19.66
C SER A 223 7.55 9.79 -19.04
N LEU A 224 8.74 9.89 -18.45
CA LEU A 224 9.12 11.03 -17.62
C LEU A 224 10.07 12.03 -18.30
N GLU A 225 10.71 11.66 -19.40
CA GLU A 225 11.68 12.52 -20.08
C GLU A 225 11.06 13.81 -20.58
N GLY A 226 11.61 14.97 -20.16
CA GLY A 226 11.11 16.29 -20.56
C GLY A 226 9.69 16.62 -20.08
N SER A 227 9.12 15.78 -19.21
CA SER A 227 7.77 15.95 -18.70
C SER A 227 7.70 17.02 -17.61
N ARG A 228 6.50 17.60 -17.46
CA ARG A 228 6.13 18.43 -16.31
C ARG A 228 5.11 17.68 -15.48
N MET A 229 5.25 17.77 -14.17
CA MET A 229 4.43 17.01 -13.23
C MET A 229 3.94 17.85 -12.07
N ASP A 230 2.78 17.48 -11.54
CA ASP A 230 2.41 17.82 -10.17
C ASP A 230 2.86 16.65 -9.28
N ILE A 231 3.62 16.95 -8.23
CA ILE A 231 4.21 15.94 -7.34
C ILE A 231 3.66 16.08 -5.92
N LEU A 232 3.34 14.94 -5.30
CA LEU A 232 3.09 14.82 -3.87
C LEU A 232 4.32 14.21 -3.22
N PHE A 233 4.86 14.82 -2.17
CA PHE A 233 6.13 14.39 -1.58
C PHE A 233 6.24 14.68 -0.09
N THR A 234 7.11 13.93 0.59
CA THR A 234 7.61 14.24 1.93
C THR A 234 9.07 14.67 1.81
N PRO A 235 9.45 15.90 2.22
CA PRO A 235 10.85 16.32 2.20
C PRO A 235 11.65 15.62 3.31
N GLN A 236 12.89 15.23 3.02
CA GLN A 236 13.76 14.57 3.98
C GLN A 236 15.22 14.97 3.80
N VAL A 237 16.01 14.91 4.89
CA VAL A 237 17.46 15.07 4.82
C VAL A 237 18.09 13.72 4.47
N ASN A 238 18.68 13.62 3.29
CA ASN A 238 19.51 12.48 2.92
C ASN A 238 20.94 12.71 3.42
N ARG A 239 21.44 11.82 4.29
CA ARG A 239 22.82 11.90 4.82
C ARG A 239 23.67 10.81 4.19
N TRP A 240 24.63 11.18 3.35
CA TRP A 240 25.52 10.24 2.67
C TRP A 240 26.98 10.71 2.73
N ARG A 241 27.88 9.81 3.18
CA ARG A 241 29.34 10.03 3.23
C ARG A 241 29.77 11.41 3.80
N GLY A 242 29.11 11.88 4.85
CA GLY A 242 29.46 13.14 5.53
C GLY A 242 28.82 14.40 4.93
N GLY A 243 28.05 14.29 3.85
CA GLY A 243 27.21 15.36 3.33
C GLY A 243 25.73 15.16 3.70
N SER A 244 25.00 16.26 3.80
CA SER A 244 23.53 16.26 3.83
C SER A 244 23.01 16.93 2.57
N THR A 245 22.00 16.35 1.93
CA THR A 245 21.23 16.99 0.85
C THR A 245 19.75 16.90 1.17
N ILE A 246 18.98 17.86 0.68
CA ILE A 246 17.53 17.80 0.72
C ILE A 246 17.07 16.91 -0.42
N GLN A 247 16.31 15.86 -0.09
CA GLN A 247 15.71 14.94 -1.04
C GLN A 247 14.19 14.90 -0.83
N LEU A 248 13.43 14.84 -1.91
CA LEU A 248 11.98 14.69 -1.88
C LEU A 248 11.61 13.21 -2.05
N LYS A 249 10.93 12.64 -1.07
CA LYS A 249 10.36 11.29 -1.16
C LYS A 249 8.99 11.39 -1.82
N ILE A 250 8.92 11.12 -3.12
CA ILE A 250 7.66 11.21 -3.89
C ILE A 250 6.70 10.11 -3.41
N ARG A 251 5.48 10.53 -3.11
CA ARG A 251 4.33 9.68 -2.77
C ARG A 251 3.53 9.34 -4.02
N ASP A 252 3.29 10.34 -4.86
CA ASP A 252 2.59 10.21 -6.12
C ASP A 252 2.95 11.36 -7.07
N ALA A 253 2.74 11.17 -8.37
CA ALA A 253 2.96 12.20 -9.37
C ALA A 253 2.06 11.99 -10.60
N VAL A 254 1.56 13.10 -11.14
CA VAL A 254 0.72 13.13 -12.35
C VAL A 254 1.27 14.14 -13.35
N PRO A 255 0.99 13.97 -14.66
CA PRO A 255 1.27 15.01 -15.64
C PRO A 255 0.67 16.35 -15.21
N ALA A 256 1.41 17.44 -15.38
CA ALA A 256 0.92 18.77 -15.03
C ALA A 256 -0.38 19.09 -15.81
N GLY A 257 -1.39 19.56 -15.11
CA GLY A 257 -2.70 19.90 -15.69
C GLY A 257 -3.70 18.74 -15.80
N SER A 258 -3.37 17.55 -15.29
CA SER A 258 -4.36 16.49 -15.03
C SER A 258 -5.48 16.99 -14.11
N SER A 259 -6.73 16.61 -14.39
CA SER A 259 -7.88 17.07 -13.58
C SER A 259 -7.86 16.45 -12.18
N LYS A 260 -8.34 17.19 -11.16
CA LYS A 260 -8.34 16.77 -9.74
C LYS A 260 -9.08 15.45 -9.42
N ASN A 261 -9.78 14.85 -10.37
CA ASN A 261 -10.57 13.62 -10.20
C ASN A 261 -9.82 12.33 -10.58
N GLU A 262 -8.50 12.39 -10.85
CA GLU A 262 -7.69 11.20 -11.16
C GLU A 262 -7.06 10.53 -9.91
N HIS A 263 -7.50 10.91 -8.71
CA HIS A 263 -7.02 10.42 -7.42
C HIS A 263 -8.12 9.78 -6.56
#